data_AF-A0A961KZC5-F1
#
_entry.id   AF-A0A961KZC5-F1
#
_cell.length_a   1.000
_cell.length_b   1.000
_cell.length_c   1.000
_cell.angle_alpha   90.00
_cell.angle_beta   90.00
_cell.angle_gamma   90.00
#
_symmetry.space_group_name_H-M   'P 1'
#
loop_
_entity.id
_entity.type
_entity.pdbx_description
1 polymer ?
#
loop_
_entity_poly.entity_id
_entity_poly.type
_entity_poly.pdbx_seq_one_letter_code
_entity_poly.pdbx_strand_id
1 'polypeptide(L)'
;DDLAENLKYLDVLGGPDTYNHYPTGWASAFSAPFKMFKRYSQYAGGTNDPLIISWPAGIPARGEIRQQYHHSVDIVPTILEITGTEMPKVNHGVDQYPLSGVSMVYTFDAEPDAPTEKHVQYYAMLGTRGIWKDGWKAVALHAPLVGKGHFDQDEWELYNVAEDRSEAHNLAQENPEKLQELIAAWFDEAAKNNVLPLDDRSAAEVLGTERPTEEAPRDTYIYYPDTAPVPEGVAVNVRGRSYKILANVEITDPDASGVLFAHGSRFGGHALFIKDRKLYYVYNFLGIKPEQVFESDVELAPGKYTLGMAFEKTGTGDNGESLGTTTLYVNDQAASSGDMRTQPAKFTLSGDGLCVGYDSGDAVSELYQTPGEFEGGTIQAVGVTVSGEPYRNLELEAQRMMLQQ
;
A
#
# COMPACT_ATOMS: atom_id res chain seq x y z
N ASP A 1 -19.70 -3.82 6.83
CA ASP A 1 -19.86 -2.40 6.49
C ASP A 1 -21.34 -2.16 6.24
N ASP A 2 -22.05 -1.72 7.28
CA ASP A 2 -23.48 -1.45 7.20
C ASP A 2 -23.74 0.04 7.48
N LEU A 3 -24.83 0.56 6.90
CA LEU A 3 -25.14 1.98 7.03
C LEU A 3 -25.42 2.39 8.47
N ALA A 4 -25.99 1.50 9.30
CA ALA A 4 -26.36 1.82 10.67
C ALA A 4 -25.13 2.01 11.55
N GLU A 5 -24.09 1.19 11.39
CA GLU A 5 -22.79 1.34 12.04
C GLU A 5 -22.10 2.64 11.59
N ASN A 6 -22.06 2.93 10.28
CA ASN A 6 -21.42 4.14 9.76
C ASN A 6 -22.08 5.42 10.27
N LEU A 7 -23.42 5.42 10.40
CA LEU A 7 -24.16 6.58 10.91
C LEU A 7 -23.84 6.92 12.37
N LYS A 8 -23.31 5.97 13.18
CA LYS A 8 -22.85 6.27 14.55
C LYS A 8 -21.67 7.23 14.58
N TYR A 9 -20.91 7.31 13.49
CA TYR A 9 -19.72 8.16 13.38
C TYR A 9 -20.00 9.47 12.64
N LEU A 10 -21.25 9.78 12.29
CA LEU A 10 -21.60 10.92 11.43
C LEU A 10 -20.99 12.24 11.89
N ASP A 11 -21.02 12.50 13.20
CA ASP A 11 -20.52 13.76 13.79
C ASP A 11 -18.99 13.86 13.84
N VAL A 12 -18.28 12.76 13.60
CA VAL A 12 -16.81 12.67 13.64
C VAL A 12 -16.18 12.27 12.31
N LEU A 13 -16.97 12.04 11.25
CA LEU A 13 -16.48 11.67 9.92
C LEU A 13 -15.50 12.73 9.38
N GLY A 14 -14.33 12.26 8.93
CA GLY A 14 -13.24 13.12 8.44
C GLY A 14 -12.38 13.72 9.55
N GLY A 15 -12.75 13.51 10.81
CA GLY A 15 -11.90 13.77 11.97
C GLY A 15 -10.88 12.65 12.20
N PRO A 16 -9.96 12.85 13.16
CA PRO A 16 -8.91 11.88 13.44
C PRO A 16 -9.48 10.52 13.84
N ASP A 17 -10.66 10.44 14.46
CA ASP A 17 -11.21 9.18 14.98
C ASP A 17 -11.79 8.24 13.89
N THR A 18 -11.71 8.60 12.61
CA THR A 18 -12.31 7.82 11.51
C THR A 18 -11.29 7.49 10.41
N TYR A 19 -11.44 6.31 9.79
CA TYR A 19 -10.64 5.88 8.61
C TYR A 19 -11.56 5.63 7.42
N ASN A 20 -12.22 6.70 6.95
CA ASN A 20 -13.25 6.57 5.93
C ASN A 20 -12.68 6.63 4.50
N HIS A 21 -13.35 5.90 3.60
CA HIS A 21 -13.21 6.07 2.16
C HIS A 21 -14.52 6.66 1.61
N TYR A 22 -14.47 7.51 0.59
CA TYR A 22 -15.72 8.01 -0.02
C TYR A 22 -16.43 6.89 -0.81
N PRO A 23 -17.79 6.95 -0.91
CA PRO A 23 -18.56 6.06 -1.76
C PRO A 23 -18.21 6.16 -3.26
N THR A 24 -18.39 5.05 -3.98
CA THR A 24 -18.13 4.94 -5.43
C THR A 24 -18.82 6.01 -6.29
N GLY A 25 -20.01 6.47 -5.89
CA GLY A 25 -20.72 7.53 -6.62
C GLY A 25 -19.93 8.84 -6.71
N TRP A 26 -19.19 9.21 -5.67
CA TRP A 26 -18.30 10.38 -5.70
C TRP A 26 -17.08 10.15 -6.60
N ALA A 27 -16.55 8.92 -6.63
CA ALA A 27 -15.47 8.56 -7.55
C ALA A 27 -15.86 8.79 -9.02
N SER A 28 -17.06 8.33 -9.40
CA SER A 28 -17.61 8.57 -10.73
C SER A 28 -17.90 10.05 -11.00
N ALA A 29 -18.40 10.79 -10.01
CA ALA A 29 -18.69 12.22 -10.16
C ALA A 29 -17.42 13.03 -10.41
N PHE A 30 -16.31 12.73 -9.72
CA PHE A 30 -15.03 13.40 -9.95
C PHE A 30 -14.34 13.00 -11.25
N SER A 31 -14.73 11.87 -11.85
CA SER A 31 -14.18 11.40 -13.12
C SER A 31 -15.01 11.86 -14.32
N ALA A 32 -16.20 12.44 -14.09
CA ALA A 32 -17.07 12.91 -15.17
C ALA A 32 -16.33 13.95 -16.05
N PRO A 33 -16.46 13.85 -17.39
CA PRO A 33 -17.41 13.04 -18.15
C PRO A 33 -16.93 11.62 -18.50
N PHE A 34 -15.79 11.17 -17.97
CA PHE A 34 -15.17 9.91 -18.37
C PHE A 34 -15.80 8.69 -17.68
N LYS A 35 -15.69 7.53 -18.34
CA LYS A 35 -16.10 6.25 -17.77
C LYS A 35 -15.18 5.83 -16.63
N MET A 36 -15.79 5.26 -15.58
CA MET A 36 -15.12 4.70 -14.40
C MET A 36 -14.20 5.72 -13.69
N PHE A 37 -13.23 5.23 -12.93
CA PHE A 37 -12.35 5.99 -12.05
C PHE A 37 -11.08 5.16 -11.75
N LYS A 38 -10.26 5.57 -10.78
CA LYS A 38 -9.05 4.86 -10.31
C LYS A 38 -9.18 3.32 -10.29
N ARG A 39 -8.11 2.64 -10.73
CA ARG A 39 -7.94 1.18 -10.98
C ARG A 39 -8.48 0.67 -12.31
N TYR A 40 -9.35 1.42 -12.99
CA TYR A 40 -9.82 1.07 -14.33
C TYR A 40 -8.92 1.72 -15.39
N SER A 41 -7.71 1.18 -15.56
CA SER A 41 -6.71 1.77 -16.45
C SER A 41 -7.12 1.78 -17.93
N GLN A 42 -8.10 0.96 -18.30
CA GLN A 42 -8.62 0.91 -19.65
C GLN A 42 -9.47 2.14 -19.99
N TYR A 43 -10.10 2.81 -19.02
CA TYR A 43 -10.98 3.96 -19.26
C TYR A 43 -10.30 5.29 -18.91
N ALA A 44 -10.78 6.38 -19.51
CA ALA A 44 -10.22 7.71 -19.26
C ALA A 44 -10.46 8.18 -17.83
N GLY A 45 -11.52 7.73 -17.13
CA GLY A 45 -11.75 8.12 -15.74
C GLY A 45 -10.68 7.58 -14.78
N GLY A 46 -9.99 6.49 -15.15
CA GLY A 46 -8.87 5.96 -14.39
C GLY A 46 -7.49 6.48 -14.80
N THR A 47 -7.38 7.26 -15.87
CA THR A 47 -6.09 7.58 -16.53
C THR A 47 -5.93 9.00 -17.04
N ASN A 48 -7.00 9.81 -17.05
CA ASN A 48 -6.97 11.20 -17.51
C ASN A 48 -6.89 12.15 -16.31
N ASP A 49 -5.68 12.59 -16.00
CA ASP A 49 -5.38 13.55 -14.95
C ASP A 49 -4.92 14.89 -15.54
N PRO A 50 -5.16 16.03 -14.85
CA PRO A 50 -4.64 17.31 -15.29
C PRO A 50 -3.12 17.36 -15.18
N LEU A 51 -2.45 17.80 -16.24
CA LEU A 51 -1.02 18.12 -16.26
C LEU A 51 -0.83 19.63 -16.46
N ILE A 52 -0.05 20.26 -15.58
CA ILE A 52 0.34 21.67 -15.69
C ILE A 52 1.86 21.74 -15.78
N ILE A 53 2.38 22.31 -16.86
CA ILE A 53 3.81 22.56 -17.05
C ILE A 53 4.04 24.07 -16.96
N SER A 54 4.90 24.49 -16.03
CA SER A 54 5.25 25.90 -15.84
C SER A 54 6.76 26.09 -15.90
N TRP A 55 7.22 26.75 -16.96
CA TRP A 55 8.62 27.15 -17.12
C TRP A 55 8.68 28.51 -17.83
N PRO A 56 8.49 29.63 -17.11
CA PRO A 56 8.31 30.95 -17.74
C PRO A 56 9.46 31.40 -18.64
N ALA A 57 10.68 30.89 -18.42
CA ALA A 57 11.86 31.22 -19.20
C ALA A 57 11.97 30.45 -20.54
N GLY A 58 11.29 29.29 -20.67
CA GLY A 58 11.39 28.43 -21.86
C GLY A 58 10.06 28.03 -22.48
N ILE A 59 8.93 28.40 -21.87
CA ILE A 59 7.58 28.25 -22.42
C ILE A 59 7.04 29.67 -22.64
N PRO A 60 6.68 30.07 -23.87
CA PRO A 60 6.09 31.39 -24.11
C PRO A 60 4.61 31.48 -23.69
N ALA A 61 3.89 30.36 -23.76
CA ALA A 61 2.50 30.20 -23.36
C ALA A 61 2.23 30.73 -21.92
N ARG A 62 1.14 31.49 -21.74
CA ARG A 62 0.63 32.02 -20.46
C ARG A 62 -0.84 31.63 -20.23
N GLY A 63 -1.07 30.37 -19.90
CA GLY A 63 -2.37 29.84 -19.44
C GLY A 63 -3.23 29.18 -20.52
N GLU A 64 -2.65 28.92 -21.69
CA GLU A 64 -3.28 28.21 -22.80
C GLU A 64 -3.52 26.73 -22.43
N ILE A 65 -4.63 26.20 -22.94
CA ILE A 65 -5.00 24.79 -22.79
C ILE A 65 -4.60 24.04 -24.05
N ARG A 66 -3.93 22.90 -23.87
CA ARG A 66 -3.40 22.06 -24.94
C ARG A 66 -4.10 20.71 -24.95
N GLN A 67 -4.41 20.19 -26.15
CA GLN A 67 -5.23 18.99 -26.32
C GLN A 67 -4.48 17.82 -26.98
N GLN A 68 -3.17 17.99 -27.24
CA GLN A 68 -2.31 16.92 -27.71
C GLN A 68 -2.33 15.75 -26.73
N TYR A 69 -2.47 14.53 -27.26
CA TYR A 69 -2.48 13.33 -26.43
C TYR A 69 -1.07 13.05 -25.89
N HIS A 70 -0.96 12.92 -24.57
CA HIS A 70 0.27 12.58 -23.85
C HIS A 70 -0.03 11.69 -22.65
N HIS A 71 1.02 11.04 -22.13
CA HIS A 71 0.96 10.13 -20.99
C HIS A 71 2.10 10.42 -20.01
N SER A 72 1.97 9.98 -18.75
CA SER A 72 2.98 10.23 -17.70
C SER A 72 4.41 9.79 -18.07
N VAL A 73 4.54 8.75 -18.91
CA VAL A 73 5.84 8.28 -19.44
C VAL A 73 6.59 9.31 -20.30
N ASP A 74 5.89 10.34 -20.78
CA ASP A 74 6.44 11.41 -21.61
C ASP A 74 7.19 12.48 -20.77
N ILE A 75 7.04 12.47 -19.45
CA ILE A 75 7.68 13.46 -18.55
C ILE A 75 9.20 13.35 -18.59
N VAL A 76 9.74 12.13 -18.47
CA VAL A 76 11.20 11.90 -18.47
C VAL A 76 11.85 12.35 -19.78
N PRO A 77 11.41 11.91 -20.98
CA PRO A 77 12.02 12.39 -22.23
C PRO A 77 11.90 13.91 -22.40
N THR A 78 10.80 14.53 -21.92
CA THR A 78 10.66 16.00 -21.92
C THR A 78 11.74 16.68 -21.09
N ILE A 79 12.00 16.20 -19.86
CA ILE A 79 13.03 16.78 -18.97
C ILE A 79 14.43 16.59 -19.57
N LEU A 80 14.70 15.41 -20.14
CA LEU A 80 15.98 15.11 -20.78
C LEU A 80 16.24 16.05 -21.97
N GLU A 81 15.25 16.27 -22.82
CA GLU A 81 15.38 17.21 -23.94
C GLU A 81 15.62 18.66 -23.47
N ILE A 82 14.84 19.14 -22.49
CA ILE A 82 15.02 20.49 -21.91
C ILE A 82 16.43 20.69 -21.36
N THR A 83 16.98 19.67 -20.72
CA THR A 83 18.30 19.74 -20.08
C THR A 83 19.46 19.44 -21.03
N GLY A 84 19.17 18.96 -22.25
CA GLY A 84 20.18 18.45 -23.17
C GLY A 84 20.90 17.18 -22.67
N THR A 85 20.25 16.42 -21.78
CA THR A 85 20.81 15.20 -21.18
C THR A 85 20.37 13.97 -21.97
N GLU A 86 21.28 13.06 -22.27
CA GLU A 86 20.95 11.78 -22.89
C GLU A 86 20.62 10.70 -21.83
N MET A 87 19.64 9.84 -22.13
CA MET A 87 19.38 8.66 -21.31
C MET A 87 20.54 7.67 -21.44
N PRO A 88 21.22 7.27 -20.35
CA PRO A 88 22.32 6.33 -20.43
C PRO A 88 21.83 4.95 -20.87
N LYS A 89 22.58 4.28 -21.76
CA LYS A 89 22.32 2.89 -22.14
C LYS A 89 22.62 1.90 -21.02
N VAL A 90 23.57 2.25 -20.15
CA VAL A 90 24.03 1.44 -19.02
C VAL A 90 24.21 2.35 -17.81
N ASN A 91 23.68 1.95 -16.66
CA ASN A 91 23.87 2.63 -15.39
C ASN A 91 24.42 1.65 -14.35
N HIS A 92 25.60 1.93 -13.78
CA HIS A 92 26.28 1.05 -12.81
C HIS A 92 26.40 -0.44 -13.25
N GLY A 93 26.60 -0.67 -14.55
CA GLY A 93 26.71 -2.03 -15.11
C GLY A 93 25.37 -2.72 -15.42
N VAL A 94 24.25 -2.03 -15.24
CA VAL A 94 22.90 -2.52 -15.58
C VAL A 94 22.44 -1.87 -16.88
N ASP A 95 22.07 -2.68 -17.87
CA ASP A 95 21.46 -2.21 -19.12
C ASP A 95 20.12 -1.53 -18.82
N GLN A 96 19.91 -0.34 -19.39
CA GLN A 96 18.69 0.42 -19.18
C GLN A 96 17.65 0.08 -20.24
N TYR A 97 16.40 -0.05 -19.81
CA TYR A 97 15.28 -0.21 -20.72
C TYR A 97 15.01 1.11 -21.47
N PRO A 98 14.76 1.10 -22.80
CA PRO A 98 14.47 2.31 -23.56
C PRO A 98 13.27 3.09 -22.99
N LEU A 99 13.29 4.42 -23.11
CA LEU A 99 12.14 5.23 -22.72
C LEU A 99 10.95 4.92 -23.64
N SER A 100 9.80 4.58 -23.06
CA SER A 100 8.56 4.33 -23.81
C SER A 100 7.79 5.60 -24.18
N GLY A 101 8.23 6.77 -23.69
CA GLY A 101 7.58 8.06 -23.90
C GLY A 101 8.16 8.87 -25.07
N VAL A 102 7.42 9.89 -25.48
CA VAL A 102 7.84 10.91 -26.43
C VAL A 102 7.94 12.26 -25.71
N SER A 103 8.85 13.13 -26.12
CA SER A 103 8.98 14.45 -25.50
C SER A 103 7.79 15.35 -25.81
N MET A 104 7.40 16.18 -24.85
CA MET A 104 6.36 17.20 -24.99
C MET A 104 6.94 18.57 -25.39
N VAL A 105 8.25 18.73 -25.57
CA VAL A 105 8.88 20.04 -25.84
C VAL A 105 8.28 20.72 -27.07
N TYR A 106 7.95 19.96 -28.13
CA TYR A 106 7.29 20.50 -29.32
C TYR A 106 5.99 21.26 -28.99
N THR A 107 5.28 20.85 -27.93
CA THR A 107 4.04 21.50 -27.51
C THR A 107 4.24 22.90 -26.96
N PHE A 108 5.45 23.28 -26.53
CA PHE A 108 5.67 24.57 -25.87
C PHE A 108 5.43 25.76 -26.80
N ASP A 109 5.82 25.60 -28.07
CA ASP A 109 5.69 26.62 -29.12
C ASP A 109 4.60 26.28 -30.15
N ALA A 110 4.07 25.05 -30.15
CA ALA A 110 3.00 24.66 -31.06
C ALA A 110 1.70 25.43 -30.77
N GLU A 111 0.83 25.51 -31.78
CA GLU A 111 -0.55 25.97 -31.59
C GLU A 111 -1.31 25.02 -30.64
N PRO A 112 -2.29 25.51 -29.85
CA PRO A 112 -3.02 24.70 -28.87
C PRO A 112 -3.64 23.39 -29.42
N ASP A 113 -4.05 23.38 -30.68
CA ASP A 113 -4.71 22.28 -31.39
C ASP A 113 -3.82 21.59 -32.43
N ALA A 114 -2.51 21.87 -32.43
CA ALA A 114 -1.57 21.18 -33.30
C ALA A 114 -1.63 19.65 -33.10
N PRO A 115 -1.39 18.83 -34.15
CA PRO A 115 -1.38 17.38 -34.02
C PRO A 115 -0.42 16.88 -32.93
N THR A 116 -0.77 15.77 -32.27
CA THR A 116 0.14 15.12 -31.31
C THR A 116 1.25 14.34 -32.03
N GLU A 117 2.44 14.33 -31.44
CA GLU A 117 3.54 13.45 -31.88
C GLU A 117 3.50 12.05 -31.22
N LYS A 118 2.59 11.83 -30.26
CA LYS A 118 2.36 10.51 -29.67
C LYS A 118 1.31 9.75 -30.47
N HIS A 119 1.68 8.59 -31.01
CA HIS A 119 0.80 7.78 -31.86
C HIS A 119 0.22 6.55 -31.17
N VAL A 120 0.81 6.09 -30.08
CA VAL A 120 0.37 4.88 -29.36
C VAL A 120 0.63 4.99 -27.86
N GLN A 121 -0.29 4.45 -27.06
CA GLN A 121 -0.11 4.24 -25.63
C GLN A 121 -0.97 3.07 -25.18
N TYR A 122 -0.34 2.03 -24.63
CA TYR A 122 -1.04 0.94 -23.98
C TYR A 122 -1.30 1.25 -22.49
N TYR A 123 -2.27 0.57 -21.92
CA TYR A 123 -2.66 0.61 -20.52
C TYR A 123 -2.88 -0.82 -20.02
N ALA A 124 -2.31 -1.12 -18.85
CA ALA A 124 -2.52 -2.38 -18.16
C ALA A 124 -2.33 -2.18 -16.66
N MET A 125 -3.32 -2.61 -15.85
CA MET A 125 -3.22 -2.56 -14.40
C MET A 125 -4.23 -3.52 -13.77
N LEU A 126 -3.77 -4.39 -12.86
CA LEU A 126 -4.62 -5.25 -12.02
C LEU A 126 -5.65 -6.07 -12.83
N GLY A 127 -5.27 -6.55 -14.01
CA GLY A 127 -6.14 -7.31 -14.91
C GLY A 127 -6.83 -6.49 -16.01
N THR A 128 -6.91 -5.17 -15.84
CA THR A 128 -7.51 -4.27 -16.84
C THR A 128 -6.56 -4.02 -18.02
N ARG A 129 -7.12 -3.79 -19.22
CA ARG A 129 -6.36 -3.61 -20.47
C ARG A 129 -7.03 -2.59 -21.38
N GLY A 130 -6.25 -1.65 -21.92
CA GLY A 130 -6.72 -0.73 -22.95
C GLY A 130 -5.57 -0.17 -23.78
N ILE A 131 -5.86 0.37 -24.95
CA ILE A 131 -4.88 1.01 -25.83
C ILE A 131 -5.51 2.22 -26.49
N TRP A 132 -4.76 3.31 -26.53
CA TRP A 132 -5.01 4.45 -27.40
C TRP A 132 -4.04 4.41 -28.58
N LYS A 133 -4.54 4.64 -29.79
CA LYS A 133 -3.73 4.73 -31.01
C LYS A 133 -4.40 5.68 -32.01
N ASP A 134 -3.72 6.77 -32.34
CA ASP A 134 -4.14 7.76 -33.35
C ASP A 134 -5.62 8.20 -33.22
N GLY A 135 -6.04 8.57 -32.01
CA GLY A 135 -7.39 9.04 -31.72
C GLY A 135 -8.42 7.92 -31.46
N TRP A 136 -8.07 6.67 -31.72
CA TRP A 136 -8.91 5.51 -31.40
C TRP A 136 -8.51 4.88 -30.08
N LYS A 137 -9.47 4.28 -29.37
CA LYS A 137 -9.23 3.60 -28.11
C LYS A 137 -9.99 2.27 -28.05
N ALA A 138 -9.30 1.19 -27.69
CA ALA A 138 -9.90 -0.11 -27.42
C ALA A 138 -9.71 -0.46 -25.95
N VAL A 139 -10.74 -1.06 -25.34
CA VAL A 139 -10.74 -1.41 -23.91
C VAL A 139 -11.31 -2.81 -23.70
N ALA A 140 -10.68 -3.60 -22.82
CA ALA A 140 -11.19 -4.90 -22.42
C ALA A 140 -12.17 -4.76 -21.24
N LEU A 141 -13.29 -5.46 -21.32
CA LEU A 141 -14.28 -5.57 -20.24
C LEU A 141 -13.82 -6.58 -19.18
N HIS A 142 -12.81 -6.17 -18.42
CA HIS A 142 -12.28 -6.91 -17.28
C HIS A 142 -12.22 -6.00 -16.06
N ALA A 143 -12.79 -6.43 -14.94
CA ALA A 143 -12.77 -5.65 -13.70
C ALA A 143 -11.42 -5.85 -12.98
N PRO A 144 -10.89 -4.84 -12.28
CA PRO A 144 -9.61 -4.98 -11.60
C PRO A 144 -9.72 -5.89 -10.36
N LEU A 145 -8.65 -6.65 -10.06
CA LEU A 145 -8.50 -7.44 -8.80
C LEU A 145 -9.61 -8.49 -8.58
N VAL A 146 -10.13 -9.12 -9.64
CA VAL A 146 -11.25 -10.06 -9.53
C VAL A 146 -10.85 -11.54 -9.50
N GLY A 147 -9.60 -11.87 -9.82
CA GLY A 147 -9.10 -13.25 -9.87
C GLY A 147 -9.92 -14.15 -10.82
N LYS A 148 -10.48 -13.57 -11.88
CA LYS A 148 -11.32 -14.25 -12.87
C LYS A 148 -10.46 -14.99 -13.90
N GLY A 149 -9.27 -14.46 -14.22
CA GLY A 149 -8.45 -14.97 -15.33
C GLY A 149 -9.22 -14.98 -16.66
N HIS A 150 -8.93 -15.95 -17.52
CA HIS A 150 -9.61 -16.15 -18.81
C HIS A 150 -9.67 -14.90 -19.70
N PHE A 151 -8.54 -14.18 -19.77
CA PHE A 151 -8.39 -12.94 -20.52
C PHE A 151 -8.65 -13.07 -22.02
N ASP A 152 -8.60 -14.29 -22.56
CA ASP A 152 -8.94 -14.64 -23.94
C ASP A 152 -10.44 -14.56 -24.23
N GLN A 153 -11.28 -14.60 -23.19
CA GLN A 153 -12.74 -14.55 -23.30
C GLN A 153 -13.31 -13.15 -23.03
N ASP A 154 -12.46 -12.17 -22.70
CA ASP A 154 -12.94 -10.83 -22.42
C ASP A 154 -13.46 -10.17 -23.70
N GLU A 155 -14.63 -9.55 -23.59
CA GLU A 155 -15.18 -8.68 -24.62
C GLU A 155 -14.38 -7.38 -24.69
N TRP A 156 -14.33 -6.78 -25.88
CA TRP A 156 -13.68 -5.50 -26.10
C TRP A 156 -14.66 -4.46 -26.65
N GLU A 157 -14.53 -3.23 -26.17
CA GLU A 157 -15.22 -2.06 -26.71
C GLU A 157 -14.24 -1.20 -27.52
N LEU A 158 -14.77 -0.44 -28.47
CA LEU A 158 -14.01 0.48 -29.32
C LEU A 158 -14.60 1.88 -29.27
N TYR A 159 -13.76 2.90 -29.19
CA TYR A 159 -14.14 4.31 -29.15
C TYR A 159 -13.28 5.13 -30.10
N ASN A 160 -13.87 6.10 -30.80
CA ASN A 160 -13.12 7.17 -31.47
C ASN A 160 -13.04 8.37 -30.50
N VAL A 161 -12.03 8.41 -29.64
CA VAL A 161 -11.92 9.41 -28.57
C VAL A 161 -11.50 10.80 -29.07
N ALA A 162 -11.08 10.91 -30.33
CA ALA A 162 -10.91 12.21 -30.99
C ALA A 162 -12.26 12.92 -31.22
N GLU A 163 -13.34 12.16 -31.36
CA GLU A 163 -14.71 12.68 -31.57
C GLU A 163 -15.61 12.49 -30.34
N ASP A 164 -15.39 11.42 -29.57
CA ASP A 164 -16.11 11.07 -28.34
C ASP A 164 -15.13 10.89 -27.17
N ARG A 165 -14.67 12.01 -26.62
CA ARG A 165 -13.72 12.04 -25.50
C ARG A 165 -14.25 11.31 -24.25
N SER A 166 -15.57 11.16 -24.11
CA SER A 166 -16.22 10.52 -22.96
C SER A 166 -16.29 9.01 -23.03
N GLU A 167 -15.91 8.42 -24.17
CA GLU A 167 -16.03 6.97 -24.42
C GLU A 167 -17.51 6.53 -24.35
N ALA A 168 -18.47 7.35 -24.78
CA ALA A 168 -19.90 7.08 -24.61
C ALA A 168 -20.44 6.04 -25.61
N HIS A 169 -19.96 6.03 -26.86
CA HIS A 169 -20.49 5.22 -27.95
C HIS A 169 -19.53 4.09 -28.32
N ASN A 170 -19.90 2.85 -28.01
CA ASN A 170 -19.11 1.67 -28.39
C ASN A 170 -19.31 1.35 -29.88
N LEU A 171 -18.24 1.48 -30.65
CA LEU A 171 -18.18 1.29 -32.11
C LEU A 171 -17.65 -0.09 -32.52
N ALA A 172 -17.48 -1.03 -31.57
CA ALA A 172 -16.87 -2.34 -31.82
C ALA A 172 -17.59 -3.14 -32.93
N GLN A 173 -18.93 -3.13 -32.93
CA GLN A 173 -19.73 -3.84 -33.95
C GLN A 173 -19.67 -3.17 -35.32
N GLU A 174 -19.54 -1.84 -35.34
CA GLU A 174 -19.50 -1.04 -36.57
C GLU A 174 -18.12 -1.06 -37.24
N ASN A 175 -17.05 -1.19 -36.44
CA ASN A 175 -15.66 -1.14 -36.89
C ASN A 175 -14.83 -2.33 -36.37
N PRO A 176 -15.20 -3.59 -36.68
CA PRO A 176 -14.56 -4.77 -36.12
C PRO A 176 -13.09 -4.91 -36.55
N GLU A 177 -12.75 -4.52 -37.79
CA GLU A 177 -11.36 -4.54 -38.27
C GLU A 177 -10.47 -3.56 -37.48
N LYS A 178 -11.00 -2.36 -37.20
CA LYS A 178 -10.29 -1.36 -36.38
C LYS A 178 -10.08 -1.86 -34.96
N LEU A 179 -11.07 -2.54 -34.38
CA LEU A 179 -10.94 -3.15 -33.07
C LEU A 179 -9.84 -4.21 -33.06
N GLN A 180 -9.82 -5.12 -34.03
CA GLN A 180 -8.77 -6.14 -34.11
C GLN A 180 -7.37 -5.54 -34.32
N GLU A 181 -7.26 -4.46 -35.11
CA GLU A 181 -6.01 -3.69 -35.26
C GLU A 181 -5.48 -3.19 -33.90
N LEU A 182 -6.35 -2.59 -33.08
CA LEU A 182 -5.97 -2.07 -31.78
C LEU A 182 -5.66 -3.19 -30.78
N ILE A 183 -6.43 -4.29 -30.77
CA ILE A 183 -6.14 -5.45 -29.92
C ILE A 183 -4.74 -6.02 -30.23
N ALA A 184 -4.42 -6.20 -31.51
CA ALA A 184 -3.09 -6.65 -31.92
C ALA A 184 -1.99 -5.69 -31.45
N ALA A 185 -2.20 -4.38 -31.66
CA ALA A 185 -1.26 -3.36 -31.19
C ALA A 185 -1.09 -3.37 -29.67
N TRP A 186 -2.14 -3.68 -28.89
CA TRP A 186 -2.04 -3.82 -27.44
C TRP A 186 -1.10 -4.96 -27.06
N PHE A 187 -1.23 -6.13 -27.70
CA PHE A 187 -0.35 -7.27 -27.42
C PHE A 187 1.11 -7.00 -27.83
N ASP A 188 1.33 -6.30 -28.94
CA ASP A 188 2.68 -5.89 -29.35
C ASP A 188 3.33 -4.96 -28.32
N GLU A 189 2.60 -3.95 -27.83
CA GLU A 189 3.10 -3.05 -26.79
C GLU A 189 3.27 -3.75 -25.44
N ALA A 190 2.36 -4.67 -25.10
CA ALA A 190 2.45 -5.47 -23.88
C ALA A 190 3.72 -6.34 -23.86
N ALA A 191 4.05 -6.98 -24.99
CA ALA A 191 5.25 -7.79 -25.12
C ALA A 191 6.52 -6.94 -25.04
N LYS A 192 6.56 -5.77 -25.71
CA LYS A 192 7.70 -4.85 -25.61
C LYS A 192 7.96 -4.45 -24.17
N ASN A 193 6.90 -4.05 -23.44
CA ASN A 193 7.00 -3.42 -22.13
C ASN A 193 6.87 -4.41 -20.94
N ASN A 194 7.09 -5.72 -21.15
CA ASN A 194 7.07 -6.76 -20.09
C ASN A 194 5.77 -6.79 -19.26
N VAL A 195 4.62 -6.57 -19.91
CA VAL A 195 3.30 -6.60 -19.25
C VAL A 195 2.83 -8.02 -19.00
N LEU A 196 3.36 -8.99 -19.75
CA LEU A 196 2.95 -10.39 -19.72
C LEU A 196 3.82 -11.20 -18.74
N PRO A 197 3.24 -12.19 -18.03
CA PRO A 197 1.83 -12.59 -18.04
C PRO A 197 0.90 -11.59 -17.33
N LEU A 198 -0.38 -11.61 -17.71
CA LEU A 198 -1.41 -10.78 -17.08
C LEU A 198 -1.71 -11.24 -15.65
N ASP A 199 -2.00 -10.28 -14.77
CA ASP A 199 -2.25 -10.52 -13.35
C ASP A 199 -3.49 -9.73 -12.89
N ASP A 200 -4.55 -10.44 -12.52
CA ASP A 200 -5.79 -9.92 -11.94
C ASP A 200 -6.06 -10.45 -10.52
N ARG A 201 -5.02 -10.93 -9.81
CA ARG A 201 -5.12 -11.43 -8.43
C ARG A 201 -5.89 -10.47 -7.54
N SER A 202 -6.63 -11.01 -6.57
CA SER A 202 -7.41 -10.20 -5.63
C SER A 202 -6.53 -9.29 -4.76
N ALA A 203 -7.14 -8.26 -4.16
CA ALA A 203 -6.42 -7.33 -3.28
C ALA A 203 -5.70 -8.06 -2.13
N ALA A 204 -6.35 -9.06 -1.52
CA ALA A 204 -5.77 -9.84 -0.43
C ALA A 204 -4.53 -10.63 -0.89
N GLU A 205 -4.56 -11.16 -2.11
CA GLU A 205 -3.45 -11.91 -2.69
C GLU A 205 -2.25 -11.02 -3.01
N VAL A 206 -2.51 -9.86 -3.62
CA VAL A 206 -1.46 -8.89 -3.94
C VAL A 206 -0.83 -8.35 -2.66
N LEU A 207 -1.63 -7.96 -1.67
CA LEU A 207 -1.14 -7.41 -0.40
C LEU A 207 -0.44 -8.44 0.49
N GLY A 208 -0.83 -9.70 0.37
CA GLY A 208 -0.21 -10.84 1.06
C GLY A 208 0.96 -11.47 0.31
N THR A 209 1.33 -10.97 -0.88
CA THR A 209 2.50 -11.47 -1.60
C THR A 209 3.77 -11.07 -0.84
N GLU A 210 4.56 -12.07 -0.45
CA GLU A 210 5.88 -11.82 0.14
C GLU A 210 6.76 -11.11 -0.90
N ARG A 211 7.37 -10.00 -0.49
CA ARG A 211 8.30 -9.27 -1.34
C ARG A 211 9.64 -9.99 -1.32
N PRO A 212 10.34 -10.09 -2.47
CA PRO A 212 11.71 -10.58 -2.48
C PRO A 212 12.57 -9.79 -1.48
N THR A 213 13.35 -10.50 -0.70
CA THR A 213 14.33 -9.93 0.22
C THR A 213 15.70 -10.54 -0.04
N GLU A 214 16.74 -9.73 0.08
CA GLU A 214 18.13 -10.19 0.02
C GLU A 214 18.58 -10.82 1.35
N GLU A 215 17.82 -10.60 2.43
CA GLU A 215 18.16 -11.08 3.76
C GLU A 215 17.76 -12.55 3.95
N ALA A 216 18.62 -13.32 4.62
CA ALA A 216 18.31 -14.70 4.97
C ALA A 216 17.10 -14.77 5.92
N PRO A 217 16.28 -15.85 5.83
CA PRO A 217 15.22 -16.10 6.79
C PRO A 217 15.75 -16.07 8.23
N ARG A 218 15.04 -15.37 9.10
CA ARG A 218 15.37 -15.24 10.53
C ARG A 218 14.12 -15.22 11.38
N ASP A 219 14.24 -15.83 12.55
CA ASP A 219 13.20 -15.89 13.58
C ASP A 219 13.49 -14.95 14.76
N THR A 220 14.54 -14.15 14.66
CA THR A 220 14.96 -13.19 15.68
C THR A 220 15.35 -11.88 15.02
N TYR A 221 14.78 -10.79 15.53
CA TYR A 221 14.95 -9.43 15.05
C TYR A 221 15.38 -8.56 16.23
N ILE A 222 16.33 -7.65 15.99
CA ILE A 222 16.79 -6.70 17.00
C ILE A 222 16.55 -5.30 16.43
N TYR A 223 15.76 -4.52 17.16
CA TYR A 223 15.44 -3.13 16.85
C TYR A 223 16.10 -2.23 17.90
N TYR A 224 16.56 -1.06 17.47
CA TYR A 224 17.26 -0.09 18.32
C TYR A 224 16.42 1.19 18.43
N PRO A 225 16.51 1.92 19.56
CA PRO A 225 15.91 3.26 19.65
C PRO A 225 16.61 4.25 18.72
N ASP A 226 16.06 5.46 18.61
CA ASP A 226 16.61 6.58 17.83
C ASP A 226 16.75 6.30 16.32
N THR A 227 15.94 5.36 15.81
CA THR A 227 15.86 5.05 14.38
C THR A 227 14.54 5.52 13.76
N ALA A 228 14.53 5.70 12.45
CA ALA A 228 13.29 5.86 11.69
C ALA A 228 12.36 4.64 11.87
N PRO A 229 11.03 4.81 11.69
CA PRO A 229 10.09 3.70 11.74
C PRO A 229 10.45 2.63 10.71
N VAL A 230 10.42 1.36 11.12
CA VAL A 230 10.64 0.24 10.20
C VAL A 230 9.30 -0.10 9.54
N PRO A 231 9.12 0.07 8.22
CA PRO A 231 7.84 -0.18 7.58
C PRO A 231 7.34 -1.62 7.82
N GLU A 232 6.04 -1.80 8.07
CA GLU A 232 5.44 -3.11 8.39
C GLU A 232 5.77 -4.20 7.34
N GLY A 233 5.97 -3.82 6.08
CA GLY A 233 6.33 -4.75 5.01
C GLY A 233 7.74 -5.37 5.12
N VAL A 234 8.63 -4.78 5.93
CA VAL A 234 10.00 -5.27 6.19
C VAL A 234 10.27 -5.51 7.68
N ALA A 235 9.38 -5.05 8.56
CA ALA A 235 9.40 -5.40 9.97
C ALA A 235 9.10 -6.89 10.20
N VAL A 236 9.34 -7.36 11.42
CA VAL A 236 9.05 -8.73 11.85
C VAL A 236 7.57 -9.08 11.60
N ASN A 237 7.35 -10.21 10.92
CA ASN A 237 6.00 -10.71 10.65
C ASN A 237 5.53 -11.61 11.80
N VAL A 238 4.69 -11.06 12.67
CA VAL A 238 4.08 -11.76 13.82
C VAL A 238 2.74 -12.44 13.50
N ARG A 239 2.20 -12.24 12.29
CA ARG A 239 0.86 -12.70 11.91
C ARG A 239 0.80 -14.22 11.83
N GLY A 240 -0.20 -14.82 12.48
CA GLY A 240 -0.41 -16.27 12.44
C GLY A 240 0.51 -17.10 13.33
N ARG A 241 1.39 -16.46 14.11
CA ARG A 241 2.52 -17.08 14.82
C ARG A 241 2.49 -16.80 16.32
N SER A 242 3.22 -17.61 17.08
CA SER A 242 3.63 -17.25 18.43
C SER A 242 4.81 -16.28 18.35
N TYR A 243 4.90 -15.32 19.27
CA TYR A 243 5.99 -14.33 19.27
C TYR A 243 6.31 -13.83 20.68
N LYS A 244 7.50 -13.27 20.83
CA LYS A 244 7.95 -12.62 22.06
C LYS A 244 8.58 -11.29 21.74
N ILE A 245 8.38 -10.31 22.61
CA ILE A 245 8.99 -8.98 22.54
C ILE A 245 9.70 -8.77 23.87
N LEU A 246 11.00 -8.47 23.82
CA LEU A 246 11.84 -8.24 24.99
C LEU A 246 12.61 -6.93 24.82
N ALA A 247 12.33 -5.95 25.66
CA ALA A 247 13.05 -4.69 25.77
C ALA A 247 14.09 -4.77 26.89
N ASN A 248 15.35 -4.47 26.59
CA ASN A 248 16.39 -4.29 27.61
C ASN A 248 16.47 -2.81 27.96
N VAL A 249 16.11 -2.47 29.20
CA VAL A 249 15.86 -1.09 29.65
C VAL A 249 16.60 -0.81 30.95
N GLU A 250 17.22 0.35 31.05
CA GLU A 250 17.71 0.92 32.29
C GLU A 250 16.80 2.09 32.70
N ILE A 251 16.06 1.91 33.79
CA ILE A 251 15.22 2.93 34.39
C ILE A 251 16.08 3.72 35.39
N THR A 252 16.17 5.03 35.20
CA THR A 252 16.92 5.93 36.09
C THR A 252 16.00 6.82 36.93
N ASP A 253 14.77 7.02 36.48
CA ASP A 253 13.76 7.84 37.13
C ASP A 253 12.62 6.97 37.67
N PRO A 254 12.19 7.12 38.94
CA PRO A 254 11.00 6.43 39.46
C PRO A 254 9.72 6.72 38.69
N ASP A 255 9.64 7.83 37.96
CA ASP A 255 8.48 8.25 37.17
C ASP A 255 8.67 7.96 35.66
N ALA A 256 9.61 7.08 35.30
CA ALA A 256 9.83 6.65 33.92
C ALA A 256 8.54 6.16 33.27
N SER A 257 8.31 6.57 32.03
CA SER A 257 7.10 6.29 31.28
C SER A 257 7.36 6.38 29.78
N GLY A 258 6.43 5.87 28.98
CA GLY A 258 6.47 5.96 27.52
C GLY A 258 6.72 4.61 26.84
N VAL A 259 6.76 4.66 25.53
CA VAL A 259 6.71 3.51 24.63
C VAL A 259 8.07 2.84 24.55
N LEU A 260 8.13 1.54 24.85
CA LEU A 260 9.33 0.74 24.62
C LEU A 260 9.35 0.17 23.21
N PHE A 261 8.19 -0.25 22.72
CA PHE A 261 7.96 -0.82 21.40
C PHE A 261 6.53 -0.48 20.96
N ALA A 262 6.37 -0.07 19.71
CA ALA A 262 5.06 0.04 19.06
C ALA A 262 5.13 -0.44 17.62
N HIS A 263 4.05 -1.03 17.13
CA HIS A 263 3.93 -1.44 15.74
C HIS A 263 2.45 -1.44 15.32
N GLY A 264 2.11 -0.60 14.36
CA GLY A 264 0.72 -0.35 13.94
C GLY A 264 0.21 0.98 14.46
N SER A 265 -1.12 1.16 14.48
CA SER A 265 -1.78 2.43 14.81
C SER A 265 -3.05 2.20 15.65
N ARG A 266 -3.82 3.26 15.92
CA ARG A 266 -5.17 3.15 16.50
C ARG A 266 -6.17 2.30 15.70
N PHE A 267 -5.88 1.98 14.44
CA PHE A 267 -6.72 1.12 13.59
C PHE A 267 -6.36 -0.37 13.66
N GLY A 268 -5.34 -0.72 14.43
CA GLY A 268 -4.82 -2.06 14.56
C GLY A 268 -3.33 -2.00 14.83
N GLY A 269 -2.85 -2.78 15.79
CA GLY A 269 -1.45 -2.72 16.21
C GLY A 269 -1.22 -3.27 17.60
N HIS A 270 0.01 -3.13 18.07
CA HIS A 270 0.38 -3.53 19.43
C HIS A 270 1.52 -2.67 19.98
N ALA A 271 1.52 -2.46 21.29
CA ALA A 271 2.51 -1.65 21.97
C ALA A 271 2.88 -2.22 23.33
N LEU A 272 4.16 -2.12 23.67
CA LEU A 272 4.74 -2.40 24.98
C LEU A 272 5.27 -1.07 25.53
N PHE A 273 4.79 -0.64 26.70
CA PHE A 273 5.12 0.67 27.26
C PHE A 273 5.09 0.67 28.78
N ILE A 274 5.69 1.69 29.38
CA ILE A 274 5.65 1.92 30.83
C ILE A 274 4.67 3.06 31.12
N LYS A 275 3.79 2.84 32.08
CA LYS A 275 2.85 3.85 32.59
C LYS A 275 2.59 3.58 34.07
N ASP A 276 2.46 4.62 34.89
CA ASP A 276 2.18 4.51 36.32
C ASP A 276 3.09 3.47 37.03
N ARG A 277 4.38 3.47 36.64
CA ARG A 277 5.42 2.55 37.14
C ARG A 277 5.16 1.07 36.85
N LYS A 278 4.32 0.73 35.89
CA LYS A 278 4.02 -0.65 35.53
C LYS A 278 4.27 -0.88 34.04
N LEU A 279 4.53 -2.13 33.69
CA LEU A 279 4.64 -2.56 32.31
C LEU A 279 3.25 -2.83 31.77
N TYR A 280 2.97 -2.25 30.60
CA TYR A 280 1.75 -2.49 29.85
C TYR A 280 2.07 -3.12 28.50
N TYR A 281 1.21 -4.04 28.09
CA TYR A 281 1.10 -4.45 26.70
C TYR A 281 -0.34 -4.29 26.24
N VAL A 282 -0.52 -3.69 25.08
CA VAL A 282 -1.82 -3.56 24.44
C VAL A 282 -1.79 -4.20 23.08
N TYR A 283 -2.82 -4.99 22.78
CA TYR A 283 -3.12 -5.41 21.42
C TYR A 283 -4.43 -4.77 20.96
N ASN A 284 -4.32 -3.83 20.02
CA ASN A 284 -5.43 -3.19 19.35
C ASN A 284 -5.88 -4.06 18.17
N PHE A 285 -6.99 -4.77 18.34
CA PHE A 285 -7.54 -5.66 17.31
C PHE A 285 -8.44 -4.86 16.36
N LEU A 286 -7.89 -4.45 15.21
CA LEU A 286 -8.64 -3.75 14.14
C LEU A 286 -9.36 -2.46 14.59
N GLY A 287 -8.87 -1.77 15.63
CA GLY A 287 -9.54 -0.60 16.21
C GLY A 287 -10.80 -0.93 17.02
N ILE A 288 -11.17 -2.21 17.16
CA ILE A 288 -12.40 -2.63 17.82
C ILE A 288 -12.22 -2.50 19.33
N LYS A 289 -13.06 -1.67 19.95
CA LYS A 289 -13.09 -1.49 21.41
C LYS A 289 -13.87 -2.61 22.13
N PRO A 290 -13.53 -2.94 23.38
CA PRO A 290 -12.37 -2.44 24.14
C PRO A 290 -11.04 -3.02 23.62
N GLU A 291 -9.94 -2.29 23.85
CA GLU A 291 -8.58 -2.78 23.60
C GLU A 291 -8.24 -3.98 24.50
N GLN A 292 -7.36 -4.87 24.04
CA GLN A 292 -6.87 -5.98 24.86
C GLN A 292 -5.65 -5.51 25.65
N VAL A 293 -5.88 -5.16 26.92
CA VAL A 293 -4.87 -4.56 27.81
C VAL A 293 -4.35 -5.58 28.81
N PHE A 294 -3.03 -5.67 28.92
CA PHE A 294 -2.32 -6.46 29.92
C PHE A 294 -1.44 -5.52 30.74
N GLU A 295 -1.54 -5.62 32.06
CA GLU A 295 -0.79 -4.80 33.03
C GLU A 295 0.03 -5.74 33.92
N SER A 296 1.26 -5.39 34.26
CA SER A 296 2.07 -6.14 35.23
C SER A 296 1.55 -5.93 36.66
N ASP A 297 1.54 -6.99 37.46
CA ASP A 297 1.28 -6.90 38.91
C ASP A 297 2.48 -6.39 39.72
N VAL A 298 3.62 -6.19 39.07
CA VAL A 298 4.87 -5.66 39.64
C VAL A 298 5.01 -4.17 39.32
N GLU A 299 5.33 -3.38 40.34
CA GLU A 299 5.79 -1.99 40.18
C GLU A 299 7.30 -1.94 39.89
N LEU A 300 7.65 -1.11 38.91
CA LEU A 300 9.01 -0.82 38.48
C LEU A 300 9.62 0.27 39.38
N ALA A 301 10.92 0.16 39.60
CA ALA A 301 11.74 1.15 40.30
C ALA A 301 13.00 1.40 39.47
N PRO A 302 13.82 2.42 39.80
CA PRO A 302 15.10 2.60 39.13
C PRO A 302 15.96 1.33 39.19
N GLY A 303 16.44 0.88 38.04
CA GLY A 303 17.10 -0.41 37.89
C GLY A 303 17.23 -0.87 36.43
N LYS A 304 17.90 -2.00 36.24
CA LYS A 304 18.07 -2.65 34.93
C LYS A 304 17.08 -3.79 34.80
N TYR A 305 16.37 -3.82 33.68
CA TYR A 305 15.30 -4.77 33.43
C TYR A 305 15.36 -5.37 32.03
N THR A 306 14.90 -6.62 31.94
CA THR A 306 14.35 -7.16 30.70
C THR A 306 12.83 -7.13 30.83
N LEU A 307 12.16 -6.23 30.12
CA LEU A 307 10.70 -6.09 30.14
C LEU A 307 10.12 -6.68 28.87
N GLY A 308 9.05 -7.44 28.95
CA GLY A 308 8.54 -8.06 27.73
C GLY A 308 7.22 -8.79 27.83
N MET A 309 6.86 -9.38 26.72
CA MET A 309 5.66 -10.21 26.58
C MET A 309 5.92 -11.42 25.70
N ALA A 310 5.14 -12.48 25.90
CA ALA A 310 5.05 -13.62 24.99
C ALA A 310 3.59 -13.86 24.63
N PHE A 311 3.31 -14.07 23.35
CA PHE A 311 2.04 -14.59 22.85
C PHE A 311 2.24 -16.02 22.36
N GLU A 312 1.50 -16.94 22.95
CA GLU A 312 1.45 -18.36 22.58
C GLU A 312 0.15 -18.65 21.84
N LYS A 313 0.24 -18.83 20.53
CA LYS A 313 -0.91 -19.20 19.71
C LYS A 313 -1.38 -20.62 20.06
N THR A 314 -2.64 -20.75 20.41
CA THR A 314 -3.31 -22.03 20.74
C THR A 314 -4.35 -22.44 19.71
N GLY A 315 -4.80 -21.51 18.85
CA GLY A 315 -5.80 -21.79 17.83
C GLY A 315 -5.96 -20.70 16.78
N THR A 316 -6.90 -20.91 15.87
CA THR A 316 -7.33 -19.95 14.85
C THR A 316 -8.84 -19.78 14.97
N GLY A 317 -9.31 -18.54 15.01
CA GLY A 317 -10.74 -18.21 15.06
C GLY A 317 -11.41 -18.26 13.68
N ASP A 318 -12.72 -18.02 13.66
CA ASP A 318 -13.55 -18.22 12.47
C ASP A 318 -13.19 -17.29 11.29
N ASN A 319 -12.58 -16.13 11.57
CA ASN A 319 -12.17 -15.15 10.56
C ASN A 319 -10.65 -15.16 10.31
N GLY A 320 -9.95 -16.23 10.75
CA GLY A 320 -8.51 -16.39 10.59
C GLY A 320 -7.66 -15.69 11.66
N GLU A 321 -8.27 -15.03 12.65
CA GLU A 321 -7.56 -14.47 13.80
C GLU A 321 -6.78 -15.55 14.55
N SER A 322 -5.60 -15.22 15.09
CA SER A 322 -4.89 -16.18 15.96
C SER A 322 -5.38 -15.99 17.39
N LEU A 323 -5.81 -17.09 18.00
CA LEU A 323 -6.22 -17.16 19.41
C LEU A 323 -5.06 -17.72 20.23
N GLY A 324 -4.85 -17.20 21.42
CA GLY A 324 -3.74 -17.63 22.26
C GLY A 324 -3.73 -16.98 23.62
N THR A 325 -2.65 -17.24 24.36
CA THR A 325 -2.41 -16.67 25.68
C THR A 325 -1.24 -15.70 25.61
N THR A 326 -1.42 -14.52 26.19
CA THR A 326 -0.38 -13.51 26.36
C THR A 326 0.08 -13.52 27.81
N THR A 327 1.39 -13.49 28.03
CA THR A 327 2.01 -13.39 29.35
C THR A 327 3.01 -12.24 29.36
N LEU A 328 2.94 -11.36 30.35
CA LEU A 328 3.93 -10.31 30.61
C LEU A 328 5.05 -10.83 31.50
N TYR A 329 6.26 -10.34 31.24
CA TYR A 329 7.46 -10.69 31.99
C TYR A 329 8.19 -9.44 32.47
N VAL A 330 8.57 -9.47 33.75
CA VAL A 330 9.56 -8.56 34.33
C VAL A 330 10.76 -9.40 34.72
N ASN A 331 11.85 -9.23 33.98
CA ASN A 331 13.00 -10.13 33.94
C ASN A 331 12.58 -11.56 33.53
N ASP A 332 12.82 -12.54 34.38
CA ASP A 332 12.48 -13.95 34.17
C ASP A 332 11.18 -14.37 34.86
N GLN A 333 10.48 -13.44 35.53
CA GLN A 333 9.26 -13.70 36.27
C GLN A 333 8.02 -13.28 35.46
N ALA A 334 7.02 -14.17 35.39
CA ALA A 334 5.71 -13.83 34.84
C ALA A 334 4.99 -12.85 35.78
N ALA A 335 4.52 -11.73 35.24
CA ALA A 335 3.88 -10.64 35.99
C ALA A 335 2.37 -10.52 35.71
N SER A 336 1.89 -11.05 34.59
CA SER A 336 0.45 -11.23 34.34
C SER A 336 0.23 -12.11 33.12
N SER A 337 -0.97 -12.66 32.98
CA SER A 337 -1.34 -13.47 31.83
C SER A 337 -2.83 -13.38 31.53
N GLY A 338 -3.21 -13.53 30.26
CA GLY A 338 -4.60 -13.64 29.86
C GLY A 338 -4.76 -14.03 28.39
N ASP A 339 -6.01 -14.25 27.98
CA ASP A 339 -6.32 -14.61 26.60
C ASP A 339 -6.21 -13.40 25.67
N MET A 340 -5.70 -13.63 24.46
CA MET A 340 -5.55 -12.61 23.43
C MET A 340 -5.90 -13.17 22.05
N ARG A 341 -6.48 -12.32 21.21
CA ARG A 341 -6.64 -12.56 19.77
C ARG A 341 -5.83 -11.55 18.95
N THR A 342 -5.29 -12.00 17.82
CA THR A 342 -4.48 -11.18 16.90
C THR A 342 -5.01 -11.23 15.47
N GLN A 343 -4.87 -10.13 14.72
CA GLN A 343 -5.42 -10.01 13.36
C GLN A 343 -4.56 -10.77 12.32
N PRO A 344 -5.17 -11.35 11.28
CA PRO A 344 -4.46 -12.12 10.25
C PRO A 344 -3.80 -11.25 9.16
N ALA A 345 -4.09 -9.95 9.14
CA ALA A 345 -3.70 -9.03 8.08
C ALA A 345 -2.84 -7.88 8.62
N LYS A 346 -2.35 -7.04 7.71
CA LYS A 346 -1.56 -5.85 8.05
C LYS A 346 -2.29 -4.90 8.99
N PHE A 347 -1.54 -4.24 9.86
CA PHE A 347 -2.06 -3.25 10.81
C PHE A 347 -2.56 -1.98 10.13
N THR A 348 -1.86 -1.55 9.08
CA THR A 348 -2.24 -0.39 8.29
C THR A 348 -2.02 -0.63 6.80
N LEU A 349 -2.83 0.03 5.97
CA LEU A 349 -2.61 0.07 4.51
C LEU A 349 -1.48 1.03 4.15
N SER A 350 -1.19 2.04 4.98
CA SER A 350 -0.17 3.06 4.72
C SER A 350 0.20 3.83 5.99
N GLY A 351 1.47 4.19 6.10
CA GLY A 351 1.89 5.32 6.96
C GLY A 351 2.29 4.99 8.39
N ASP A 352 2.42 3.71 8.75
CA ASP A 352 2.91 3.31 10.08
C ASP A 352 3.98 2.20 10.01
N GLY A 353 4.75 2.09 11.09
CA GLY A 353 5.89 1.17 11.18
C GLY A 353 6.14 0.69 12.60
N LEU A 354 7.13 -0.19 12.72
CA LEU A 354 7.64 -0.64 14.01
C LEU A 354 8.65 0.39 14.53
N CYS A 355 8.41 0.87 15.74
CA CYS A 355 9.21 1.86 16.44
C CYS A 355 9.70 1.33 17.80
N VAL A 356 10.86 1.82 18.25
CA VAL A 356 11.43 1.55 19.57
C VAL A 356 11.68 2.87 20.26
N GLY A 357 11.16 3.03 21.48
CA GLY A 357 11.27 4.28 22.24
C GLY A 357 10.20 5.32 21.96
N TYR A 358 9.32 5.09 20.97
CA TYR A 358 8.21 5.97 20.61
C TYR A 358 7.20 5.19 19.76
N ASP A 359 6.05 5.79 19.49
CA ASP A 359 5.06 5.35 18.51
C ASP A 359 4.99 6.36 17.35
N SER A 360 4.96 5.89 16.11
CA SER A 360 4.90 6.77 14.94
C SER A 360 3.45 7.06 14.56
N GLY A 361 3.14 8.29 14.13
CA GLY A 361 1.83 8.59 13.58
C GLY A 361 0.70 8.68 14.63
N ASP A 362 -0.05 7.59 14.83
CA ASP A 362 -1.23 7.55 15.70
C ASP A 362 -1.10 6.47 16.77
N ALA A 363 -1.38 6.83 18.03
CA ALA A 363 -1.16 5.95 19.17
C ALA A 363 -1.89 4.63 19.01
N VAL A 364 -1.18 3.50 19.18
CA VAL A 364 -1.80 2.17 19.15
C VAL A 364 -2.89 2.04 20.22
N SER A 365 -2.73 2.71 21.36
CA SER A 365 -3.62 2.64 22.52
C SER A 365 -4.00 4.02 23.04
N GLU A 366 -5.23 4.15 23.55
CA GLU A 366 -5.68 5.36 24.27
C GLU A 366 -4.97 5.59 25.61
N LEU A 367 -4.15 4.64 26.08
CA LEU A 367 -3.44 4.73 27.35
C LEU A 367 -2.21 5.65 27.32
N TYR A 368 -1.80 6.13 26.14
CA TYR A 368 -0.77 7.15 25.96
C TYR A 368 -1.07 8.04 24.74
N GLN A 369 -0.34 9.15 24.61
CA GLN A 369 -0.43 10.04 23.45
C GLN A 369 0.84 9.94 22.61
N THR A 370 0.71 9.89 21.28
CA THR A 370 1.85 9.91 20.35
C THR A 370 2.63 11.23 20.44
N PRO A 371 3.98 11.23 20.36
CA PRO A 371 4.86 10.07 20.10
C PRO A 371 5.05 9.14 21.29
N GLY A 372 4.61 9.53 22.49
CA GLY A 372 4.74 8.70 23.69
C GLY A 372 6.18 8.32 23.98
N GLU A 373 7.12 9.24 23.71
CA GLU A 373 8.55 9.00 23.82
C GLU A 373 8.91 8.43 25.19
N PHE A 374 9.80 7.45 25.22
CA PHE A 374 10.28 6.88 26.47
C PHE A 374 11.16 7.87 27.22
N GLU A 375 10.72 8.24 28.42
CA GLU A 375 11.40 9.14 29.33
C GLU A 375 11.81 8.44 30.63
N GLY A 376 12.81 8.98 31.31
CA GLY A 376 13.25 8.49 32.62
C GLY A 376 14.17 7.26 32.59
N GLY A 377 14.74 6.93 31.43
CA GLY A 377 15.68 5.82 31.29
C GLY A 377 16.33 5.73 29.91
N THR A 378 16.92 4.58 29.62
CA THR A 378 17.44 4.25 28.29
C THR A 378 16.97 2.87 27.84
N ILE A 379 16.71 2.71 26.54
CA ILE A 379 16.46 1.42 25.90
C ILE A 379 17.76 1.01 25.21
N GLN A 380 18.26 -0.19 25.47
CA GLN A 380 19.45 -0.68 24.76
C GLN A 380 19.07 -1.25 23.39
N ALA A 381 18.06 -2.12 23.38
CA ALA A 381 17.47 -2.72 22.19
C ALA A 381 16.16 -3.43 22.56
N VAL A 382 15.35 -3.69 21.53
CA VAL A 382 14.18 -4.57 21.61
C VAL A 382 14.39 -5.77 20.70
N GLY A 383 14.38 -6.96 21.30
CA GLY A 383 14.40 -8.23 20.59
C GLY A 383 12.98 -8.72 20.31
N VAL A 384 12.69 -9.09 19.07
CA VAL A 384 11.45 -9.79 18.71
C VAL A 384 11.79 -11.18 18.18
N THR A 385 11.25 -12.21 18.81
CA THR A 385 11.37 -13.59 18.34
C THR A 385 10.03 -14.12 17.88
N VAL A 386 10.02 -14.87 16.79
CA VAL A 386 8.81 -15.49 16.21
C VAL A 386 9.03 -16.99 16.12
N SER A 387 7.98 -17.79 16.35
CA SER A 387 8.05 -19.25 16.24
C SER A 387 6.83 -19.83 15.53
N GLY A 388 7.00 -21.03 14.99
CA GLY A 388 6.07 -21.63 14.04
C GLY A 388 6.22 -21.04 12.63
N GLU A 389 5.59 -21.67 11.65
CA GLU A 389 5.54 -21.13 10.28
C GLU A 389 4.61 -19.91 10.22
N PRO A 390 4.97 -18.83 9.51
CA PRO A 390 4.00 -17.81 9.11
C PRO A 390 2.77 -18.47 8.49
N TYR A 391 1.58 -17.90 8.72
CA TYR A 391 0.38 -18.43 8.07
C TYR A 391 0.56 -18.40 6.54
N ARG A 392 0.57 -19.58 5.93
CA ARG A 392 0.51 -19.78 4.48
C ARG A 392 -0.83 -20.39 4.14
N ASN A 393 -1.60 -19.72 3.28
CA ASN A 393 -2.77 -20.33 2.69
C ASN A 393 -2.30 -21.22 1.53
N LEU A 394 -1.92 -22.47 1.85
CA LEU A 394 -1.33 -23.42 0.89
C LEU A 394 -2.27 -23.73 -0.28
N GLU A 395 -3.59 -23.68 -0.08
CA GLU A 395 -4.58 -23.85 -1.15
C GLU A 395 -4.49 -22.69 -2.14
N LEU A 396 -4.38 -21.47 -1.63
CA LEU A 396 -4.17 -20.27 -2.44
C LEU A 396 -2.80 -20.25 -3.11
N GLU A 397 -1.74 -20.72 -2.43
CA GLU A 397 -0.41 -20.87 -3.04
C GLU A 397 -0.43 -21.91 -4.17
N ALA A 398 -1.12 -23.05 -3.98
CA ALA A 398 -1.29 -24.06 -5.01
C ALA A 398 -2.06 -23.52 -6.22
N GLN A 399 -3.15 -22.77 -5.99
CA GLN A 399 -3.88 -22.08 -7.07
C GLN A 399 -2.99 -21.08 -7.82
N ARG A 400 -2.16 -20.30 -7.11
CA ARG A 400 -1.20 -19.37 -7.74
C ARG A 400 -0.17 -20.08 -8.61
N MET A 401 0.39 -21.21 -8.15
CA MET A 401 1.39 -21.96 -8.92
C MET A 401 0.78 -22.60 -10.17
N MET A 402 -0.51 -22.95 -10.15
CA MET A 402 -1.21 -23.46 -11.32
C MET A 402 -1.61 -22.38 -12.33
N LEU A 403 -1.75 -21.11 -11.91
CA LEU A 403 -1.99 -19.96 -12.81
C LEU A 403 -0.72 -19.46 -13.53
N GLN A 404 0.47 -19.86 -13.05
CA GLN A 404 1.76 -19.53 -13.66
C GLN A 404 2.20 -20.51 -14.77
N GLN A 405 1.44 -21.59 -15.01
CA GLN A 405 1.61 -22.54 -16.10
C GLN A 405 0.59 -22.29 -17.20
#